data_AF-A0A494TRM0-F1
#
_entry.id   AF-A0A494TRM0-F1
#
_cell.length_a   1.000
_cell.length_b   1.000
_cell.length_c   1.000
_cell.angle_alpha   90.00
_cell.angle_beta   90.00
_cell.angle_gamma   90.00
#
_symmetry.space_group_name_H-M   'P 1'
#
loop_
_entity.id
_entity.type
_entity.pdbx_description
1 polymer ?
#
loop_
_entity_poly.entity_id
_entity_poly.type
_entity_poly.pdbx_seq_one_letter_code
_entity_poly.pdbx_strand_id
1 'polypeptide(L)'
;MGMLDGILGSLGGNAVVENLAAKVGLSPEQVQSAVAALGAAHPQEGDTVETAAASTGLSTDTLQQIVGHLGGEGALASVSGMLDRDGDGNPINDITSMIGGFFSKK
;
A
#
# COMPACT_ATOMS: atom_id res chain seq x y z
N MET A 1 9.25 19.39 1.26
CA MET A 1 9.30 18.02 0.72
C MET A 1 10.39 18.00 -0.32
N GLY A 2 11.48 17.25 -0.14
CA GLY A 2 12.51 17.27 -1.17
C GLY A 2 13.70 16.42 -0.81
N MET A 3 14.17 15.65 -1.79
CA MET A 3 15.44 14.92 -1.81
C MET A 3 15.51 13.67 -0.92
N LEU A 4 15.21 13.74 0.38
CA LEU A 4 15.24 12.55 1.26
C LEU A 4 14.13 11.55 0.91
N ASP A 5 12.94 12.07 0.58
CA ASP A 5 11.80 11.27 0.09
C ASP A 5 12.05 10.68 -1.31
N GLY A 6 12.76 11.42 -2.17
CA GLY A 6 13.17 10.92 -3.49
C GLY A 6 14.25 9.84 -3.42
N ILE A 7 15.13 9.89 -2.42
CA ILE A 7 16.20 8.90 -2.18
C ILE A 7 15.63 7.67 -1.45
N LEU A 8 14.74 7.84 -0.48
CA LEU A 8 14.06 6.70 0.16
C LEU A 8 13.06 6.03 -0.79
N GLY A 9 12.38 6.80 -1.64
CA GLY A 9 11.56 6.29 -2.73
C GLY A 9 12.37 5.58 -3.82
N SER A 10 13.56 6.08 -4.18
CA SER A 10 14.42 5.47 -5.21
C SER A 10 15.26 4.29 -4.71
N LEU A 11 15.75 4.29 -3.47
CA LEU A 11 16.67 3.26 -2.95
C LEU A 11 15.97 2.23 -2.05
N GLY A 12 14.90 2.62 -1.35
CA GLY A 12 14.16 1.76 -0.44
C GLY A 12 12.86 1.26 -1.05
N GLY A 13 12.00 2.17 -1.51
CA GLY A 13 10.68 1.82 -2.04
C GLY A 13 10.73 1.07 -3.36
N ASN A 14 11.40 1.62 -4.37
CA ASN A 14 11.43 1.00 -5.70
C ASN A 14 12.20 -0.32 -5.71
N ALA A 15 13.39 -0.36 -5.11
CA ALA A 15 14.18 -1.60 -5.01
C ALA A 15 13.47 -2.70 -4.22
N VAL A 16 12.76 -2.37 -3.12
CA VAL A 16 11.97 -3.35 -2.36
C VAL A 16 10.78 -3.83 -3.18
N VAL A 17 10.07 -2.93 -3.87
CA VAL A 17 8.94 -3.28 -4.75
C VAL A 17 9.41 -4.17 -5.91
N GLU A 18 10.53 -3.84 -6.57
CA GLU A 18 11.11 -4.64 -7.65
C GLU A 18 11.59 -6.01 -7.17
N ASN A 19 12.22 -6.07 -5.99
CA ASN A 19 12.64 -7.35 -5.39
C ASN A 19 11.45 -8.19 -4.96
N LEU A 20 10.39 -7.59 -4.40
CA LEU A 20 9.13 -8.28 -4.10
C LEU A 20 8.49 -8.81 -5.37
N ALA A 21 8.34 -7.96 -6.38
CA ALA A 21 7.76 -8.25 -7.67
C ALA A 21 8.44 -9.47 -8.30
N ALA A 22 9.77 -9.47 -8.35
CA ALA A 22 10.55 -10.60 -8.85
C ALA A 22 10.39 -11.88 -8.00
N LYS A 23 10.26 -11.77 -6.68
CA LYS A 23 10.11 -12.92 -5.76
C LYS A 23 8.73 -13.56 -5.79
N VAL A 24 7.68 -12.75 -5.87
CA VAL A 24 6.27 -13.21 -5.86
C VAL A 24 5.72 -13.42 -7.27
N GLY A 25 6.50 -13.08 -8.31
CA GLY A 25 6.11 -13.25 -9.70
C GLY A 25 5.06 -12.24 -10.18
N LEU A 26 5.03 -11.05 -9.58
CA LEU A 26 4.12 -9.96 -9.91
C LEU A 26 4.84 -8.80 -10.58
N SER A 27 4.08 -7.93 -11.25
CA SER A 27 4.60 -6.65 -11.71
C SER A 27 4.81 -5.67 -10.53
N PRO A 28 5.76 -4.72 -10.62
CA PRO A 28 5.95 -3.67 -9.62
C PRO A 28 4.65 -2.91 -9.28
N GLU A 29 3.84 -2.63 -10.30
CA GLU A 29 2.54 -1.97 -10.16
C GLU A 29 1.54 -2.80 -9.33
N GLN A 30 1.54 -4.12 -9.50
CA GLN A 30 0.68 -5.03 -8.74
C GLN A 30 1.13 -5.11 -7.29
N VAL A 31 2.44 -5.10 -7.02
CA VAL A 31 2.99 -5.05 -5.67
C VAL A 31 2.65 -3.73 -4.98
N GLN A 32 2.75 -2.60 -5.68
CA GLN A 32 2.33 -1.31 -5.13
C GLN A 32 0.84 -1.30 -4.82
N SER A 33 0.00 -1.80 -5.73
CA SER A 33 -1.44 -1.91 -5.51
C SER A 33 -1.77 -2.85 -4.35
N ALA A 34 -1.02 -3.94 -4.19
CA ALA A 34 -1.15 -4.86 -3.07
C ALA A 34 -0.83 -4.19 -1.73
N VAL A 35 0.32 -3.51 -1.65
CA VAL A 35 0.74 -2.81 -0.42
C VAL A 35 -0.23 -1.70 -0.06
N ALA A 36 -0.73 -0.95 -1.04
CA ALA A 36 -1.75 0.07 -0.83
C ALA A 36 -3.07 -0.52 -0.32
N ALA A 37 -3.56 -1.60 -0.94
CA ALA A 37 -4.78 -2.28 -0.51
C ALA A 37 -4.63 -2.92 0.88
N LEU A 38 -3.48 -3.49 1.19
CA LEU A 38 -3.16 -4.06 2.50
C LEU A 38 -3.08 -2.99 3.58
N GLY A 39 -2.43 -1.85 3.31
CA GLY A 39 -2.37 -0.70 4.22
C GLY A 39 -3.75 -0.08 4.45
N ALA A 40 -4.58 -0.07 3.40
CA ALA A 40 -5.95 0.43 3.46
C ALA A 40 -6.92 -0.50 4.21
N ALA A 41 -6.70 -1.82 4.14
CA ALA A 41 -7.50 -2.80 4.85
C ALA A 41 -6.97 -3.10 6.27
N HIS A 42 -5.82 -2.52 6.65
CA HIS A 42 -5.20 -2.67 7.98
C HIS A 42 -6.07 -2.25 9.17
N PRO A 43 -6.93 -1.20 9.12
CA PRO A 43 -7.83 -0.88 10.22
C PRO A 43 -8.98 -1.89 10.39
N GLN A 44 -9.20 -2.78 9.43
CA GLN A 44 -10.18 -3.86 9.51
C GLN A 44 -9.47 -5.11 10.08
N GLU A 45 -9.32 -5.13 11.41
CA GLU A 45 -8.67 -6.24 12.13
C GLU A 45 -9.35 -7.59 11.83
N GLY A 46 -8.59 -8.55 11.31
CA GLY A 46 -9.03 -9.93 11.10
C GLY A 46 -9.31 -10.33 9.64
N ASP A 47 -9.52 -9.37 8.73
CA ASP A 47 -9.89 -9.65 7.33
C ASP A 47 -9.11 -8.80 6.29
N THR A 48 -8.00 -8.21 6.74
CA THR A 48 -7.15 -7.28 5.98
C THR A 48 -6.67 -7.86 4.65
N VAL A 49 -6.22 -9.12 4.70
CA VAL A 49 -5.67 -9.83 3.54
C VAL A 49 -6.77 -10.20 2.56
N GLU A 50 -7.94 -10.59 3.06
CA GLU A 50 -9.10 -11.00 2.26
C GLU A 50 -9.73 -9.80 1.55
N THR A 51 -9.83 -8.66 2.25
CA THR A 51 -10.27 -7.38 1.69
C THR A 51 -9.28 -6.87 0.64
N ALA A 52 -7.97 -6.95 0.91
CA ALA A 52 -6.97 -6.59 -0.07
C ALA A 52 -6.96 -7.54 -1.28
N ALA A 53 -7.24 -8.84 -1.09
CA ALA A 53 -7.37 -9.81 -2.16
C ALA A 53 -8.54 -9.48 -3.07
N ALA A 54 -9.70 -9.17 -2.49
CA ALA A 54 -10.89 -8.75 -3.21
C ALA A 54 -10.66 -7.46 -4.03
N SER A 55 -9.87 -6.53 -3.50
CA SER A 55 -9.60 -5.24 -4.15
C SER A 55 -8.53 -5.34 -5.26
N THR A 56 -7.49 -6.16 -5.06
CA THR A 56 -6.34 -6.27 -5.97
C THR A 56 -6.48 -7.39 -6.99
N GLY A 57 -7.38 -8.35 -6.73
CA GLY A 57 -7.48 -9.59 -7.49
C GLY A 57 -6.33 -10.57 -7.24
N LEU A 58 -5.47 -10.31 -6.25
CA LEU A 58 -4.36 -11.18 -5.86
C LEU A 58 -4.80 -12.20 -4.81
N SER A 59 -4.16 -13.37 -4.78
CA SER A 59 -4.44 -14.37 -3.76
C SER A 59 -3.99 -13.92 -2.37
N THR A 60 -4.73 -14.31 -1.34
CA THR A 60 -4.43 -14.01 0.06
C THR A 60 -3.04 -14.52 0.49
N ASP A 61 -2.59 -15.65 -0.06
CA ASP A 61 -1.23 -16.17 0.12
C ASP A 61 -0.17 -15.19 -0.40
N THR A 62 -0.34 -14.70 -1.63
CA THR A 62 0.58 -13.74 -2.26
C THR A 62 0.64 -12.44 -1.47
N LEU A 63 -0.50 -11.96 -0.99
CA LEU A 63 -0.58 -10.77 -0.15
C LEU A 63 0.11 -10.95 1.20
N GLN A 64 -0.05 -12.10 1.86
CA GLN A 64 0.70 -12.45 3.07
C GLN A 64 2.20 -12.50 2.83
N GLN A 65 2.65 -13.06 1.69
CA GLN A 65 4.06 -13.05 1.33
C GLN A 65 4.61 -11.65 1.10
N ILE A 66 3.83 -10.76 0.47
CA ILE A 66 4.16 -9.35 0.28
C ILE A 66 4.34 -8.67 1.64
N VAL A 67 3.39 -8.84 2.58
CA VAL A 67 3.50 -8.30 3.94
C VAL A 67 4.74 -8.81 4.65
N GLY A 68 4.97 -10.12 4.64
CA GLY A 68 6.13 -10.74 5.29
C GLY A 68 7.45 -10.21 4.73
N HIS A 69 7.55 -10.00 3.41
CA HIS A 69 8.75 -9.47 2.78
C HIS A 69 8.91 -7.95 2.93
N LEU A 70 7.82 -7.19 3.07
CA LEU A 70 7.86 -5.74 3.28
C LEU A 70 8.41 -5.36 4.66
N GLY A 71 8.42 -6.31 5.60
CA GLY A 71 8.87 -6.11 6.98
C GLY A 71 7.80 -6.41 8.03
N GLY A 72 6.73 -7.13 7.65
CA GLY A 72 5.65 -7.51 8.55
C GLY A 72 4.73 -6.34 8.92
N GLU A 73 3.98 -6.50 10.01
CA GLU A 73 2.99 -5.52 10.47
C GLU A 73 3.58 -4.14 10.76
N GLY A 74 4.86 -4.05 11.15
CA GLY A 74 5.53 -2.76 11.44
C GLY A 74 5.77 -1.88 10.21
N ALA A 75 6.05 -2.48 9.05
CA ALA A 75 6.21 -1.75 7.79
C ALA A 75 4.85 -1.30 7.25
N LEU A 76 3.83 -2.16 7.37
CA LEU A 76 2.45 -1.81 7.02
C LEU A 76 1.90 -0.69 7.90
N ALA A 77 2.14 -0.73 9.21
CA ALA A 77 1.76 0.34 10.14
C ALA A 77 2.46 1.67 9.82
N SER A 78 3.70 1.60 9.32
CA SER A 78 4.44 2.79 8.87
C SER A 78 3.89 3.35 7.56
N VAL A 79 3.49 2.48 6.63
CA VAL A 79 2.85 2.88 5.36
C VAL A 79 1.44 3.42 5.63
N SER A 80 0.63 2.76 6.47
CA SER A 80 -0.71 3.20 6.82
C SER A 80 -0.66 4.52 7.58
N GLY A 81 0.23 4.69 8.56
CA GLY A 81 0.41 5.96 9.28
C GLY A 81 0.97 7.09 8.43
N MET A 82 1.56 6.79 7.26
CA MET A 82 2.01 7.79 6.30
C MET A 82 0.95 8.10 5.23
N LEU A 83 0.08 7.14 4.93
CA LEU A 83 -1.04 7.27 4.00
C LEU A 83 -2.26 7.95 4.67
N ASP A 84 -2.47 7.71 5.96
CA ASP A 84 -3.43 8.37 6.86
C ASP A 84 -2.92 9.76 7.25
N ARG A 85 -2.88 10.64 6.26
CA ARG A 85 -2.16 11.91 6.39
C ARG A 85 -3.03 13.02 6.98
N ASP A 86 -4.34 12.84 7.01
CA ASP A 86 -5.30 13.73 7.66
C ASP A 86 -5.71 13.27 9.08
N GLY A 87 -5.34 12.05 9.47
CA GLY A 87 -5.53 11.50 10.81
C GLY A 87 -6.94 10.93 11.07
N ASP A 88 -7.74 10.67 10.04
CA ASP A 88 -9.13 10.18 10.19
C ASP A 88 -9.24 8.65 10.35
N GLY A 89 -8.17 7.90 10.10
CA GLY A 89 -8.15 6.44 10.18
C GLY A 89 -8.58 5.71 8.90
N ASN A 90 -8.88 6.42 7.80
CA ASN A 90 -9.33 5.85 6.53
C ASN A 90 -8.54 6.37 5.31
N PRO A 91 -7.37 5.78 5.00
CA PRO A 91 -6.57 6.16 3.83
C PRO A 91 -7.30 5.99 2.48
N ILE A 92 -8.34 5.16 2.40
CA ILE A 92 -9.20 5.04 1.20
C ILE A 92 -9.99 6.33 0.97
N ASN A 93 -10.45 6.96 2.05
CA ASN A 93 -11.23 8.18 1.95
C ASN A 93 -10.35 9.34 1.51
N ASP A 94 -9.09 9.40 1.95
CA ASP A 94 -8.09 10.35 1.43
C ASP A 94 -7.86 10.21 -0.08
N ILE A 95 -7.60 8.98 -0.56
CA ILE A 95 -7.39 8.73 -2.00
C ILE A 95 -8.64 9.08 -2.80
N THR A 96 -9.81 8.71 -2.29
CA THR A 96 -11.11 9.01 -2.90
C THR A 96 -11.42 10.50 -2.89
N SER A 97 -11.02 11.22 -1.83
CA SER A 97 -11.18 12.66 -1.69
C SER A 97 -10.22 13.44 -2.59
N MET A 98 -8.99 12.96 -2.78
CA MET A 98 -8.05 13.54 -3.74
C MET A 98 -8.53 13.36 -5.19
N ILE A 99 -9.09 12.19 -5.52
CA ILE A 99 -9.68 11.91 -6.83
C ILE A 99 -10.98 12.70 -7.04
N GLY A 100 -11.86 12.72 -6.03
CA GLY A 100 -13.16 13.39 -6.07
C GLY A 100 -13.04 14.92 -6.07
N GLY A 101 -12.09 15.49 -5.32
CA GLY A 101 -11.81 16.92 -5.28
C GLY A 101 -11.29 17.46 -6.62
N PHE A 102 -10.62 16.63 -7.42
CA PHE A 102 -10.18 16.99 -8.77
C PHE A 102 -11.32 16.93 -9.79
N PHE A 103 -12.31 16.05 -9.58
CA PHE A 103 -13.43 15.87 -10.50
C PHE A 103 -14.66 16.74 -10.17
N SER A 104 -14.77 17.22 -8.93
CA SER A 104 -15.95 17.95 -8.45
C SER A 104 -15.83 19.49 -8.57
N LYS A 105 -14.79 19.99 -9.23
CA LYS A 105 -14.66 21.42 -9.55
C LYS A 105 -15.16 21.68 -10.97
N LYS A 106 -16.46 21.93 -11.09
CA LYS A 106 -17.05 22.62 -12.23
C LYS A 106 -17.77 23.87 -11.75
#